data_AF-A0A8J4L111-F1
#
_entry.id   AF-A0A8J4L111-F1
#
_cell.length_a   1.000
_cell.length_b   1.000
_cell.length_c   1.000
_cell.angle_alpha   90.00
_cell.angle_beta   90.00
_cell.angle_gamma   90.00
#
_symmetry.space_group_name_H-M   'P 1'
#
loop_
_entity.id
_entity.type
_entity.pdbx_description
1 polymer ?
#
loop_
_entity_poly.entity_id
_entity_poly.type
_entity_poly.pdbx_seq_one_letter_code
_entity_poly.pdbx_strand_id
1 'polypeptide(L)'
;DISRAVKHSNKKFIKIDKPPVCQKLLQKGKRYRLVCEPEAEITPEEIEFVDGSLLKLKSYIEVYLEKPDDFTLSLVELESDATVWKAKLRESDWIHYDQNKNEQKRSAVSVKKRKPAISILEEDELCSKKQKTGNTADGIATKILTDQQLMVIAKLFGRQWREIAIECLQMEMKDIEQIQATEEEVNMQKFLVLSKWRDREQSNGTAEALYRSLCEKASYEILQALQGIAFP
;
A
#
# COMPACT_ATOMS: atom_id res chain seq x y z
N ASP A 1 3.48 -8.67 -24.51
CA ASP A 1 4.73 -8.28 -23.85
C ASP A 1 4.35 -7.88 -22.44
N ILE A 2 4.77 -8.66 -21.43
CA ILE A 2 4.36 -8.43 -20.04
C ILE A 2 4.79 -7.02 -19.59
N SER A 3 5.93 -6.51 -20.06
CA SER A 3 6.40 -5.17 -19.70
C SER A 3 5.48 -4.05 -20.22
N ARG A 4 4.76 -4.28 -21.32
CA ARG A 4 3.74 -3.34 -21.84
C ARG A 4 2.40 -3.50 -21.15
N ALA A 5 1.98 -4.74 -20.86
CA ALA A 5 0.74 -5.02 -20.13
C ALA A 5 0.77 -4.42 -18.71
N VAL A 6 1.89 -4.56 -18.00
CA VAL A 6 2.13 -3.94 -16.69
C VAL A 6 2.10 -2.42 -16.77
N LYS A 7 2.72 -1.81 -17.80
CA LYS A 7 2.77 -0.35 -17.99
C LYS A 7 1.41 0.33 -18.26
N HIS A 8 0.44 -0.41 -18.78
CA HIS A 8 -0.87 0.14 -19.17
C HIS A 8 -2.02 -0.30 -18.25
N SER A 9 -1.73 -0.99 -17.15
CA SER A 9 -2.73 -1.50 -16.21
C SER A 9 -2.67 -0.72 -14.90
N ASN A 10 -3.84 -0.43 -14.33
CA ASN A 10 -3.99 0.28 -13.06
C ASN A 10 -3.73 -0.62 -11.83
N LYS A 11 -3.39 -1.91 -12.04
CA LYS A 11 -3.07 -2.86 -10.96
C LYS A 11 -1.58 -2.74 -10.56
N LYS A 12 -1.25 -2.89 -9.28
CA LYS A 12 0.15 -3.07 -8.83
C LYS A 12 0.63 -4.46 -9.31
N PHE A 13 1.79 -4.53 -9.97
CA PHE A 13 2.44 -5.80 -10.35
C PHE A 13 3.81 -5.89 -9.71
N ILE A 14 4.13 -7.05 -9.14
CA ILE A 14 5.44 -7.31 -8.55
C ILE A 14 6.15 -8.41 -9.34
N LYS A 15 7.40 -8.16 -9.70
CA LYS A 15 8.27 -9.14 -10.34
C LYS A 15 8.96 -9.96 -9.26
N ILE A 16 8.51 -11.20 -9.08
CA ILE A 16 9.18 -12.19 -8.23
C ILE A 16 10.21 -12.92 -9.10
N ASP A 17 11.50 -12.75 -8.80
CA ASP A 17 12.55 -13.57 -9.41
C ASP A 17 12.61 -14.95 -8.74
N LYS A 18 12.68 -16.00 -9.57
CA LYS A 18 12.46 -17.38 -9.12
C LYS A 18 13.57 -17.85 -8.17
N PRO A 19 13.25 -18.33 -6.94
CA PRO A 19 14.21 -19.04 -6.11
C PRO A 19 14.79 -20.24 -6.87
N PRO A 20 16.09 -20.56 -6.75
CA PRO A 20 16.82 -21.43 -7.69
C PRO A 20 16.51 -22.94 -7.56
N VAL A 21 15.32 -23.31 -7.07
CA VAL A 21 14.96 -24.68 -6.67
C VAL A 21 13.82 -25.24 -7.52
N CYS A 22 14.06 -25.36 -8.83
CA CYS A 22 13.32 -26.33 -9.64
C CYS A 22 13.80 -27.73 -9.26
N GLN A 23 12.93 -28.54 -8.65
CA GLN A 23 13.27 -29.91 -8.26
C GLN A 23 13.39 -30.83 -9.48
N LYS A 24 12.70 -30.49 -10.58
CA LYS A 24 12.83 -31.10 -11.89
C LYS A 24 12.83 -30.03 -12.99
N LEU A 25 13.48 -30.31 -14.11
CA LEU A 25 13.41 -29.47 -15.30
C LEU A 25 12.04 -29.62 -15.98
N LEU A 26 11.49 -28.51 -16.47
CA LEU A 26 10.26 -28.53 -17.27
C LEU A 26 10.54 -29.15 -18.65
N GLN A 27 9.65 -30.02 -19.11
CA GLN A 27 9.83 -30.78 -20.34
C GLN A 27 8.93 -30.22 -21.46
N LYS A 28 9.51 -30.04 -22.66
CA LYS A 28 8.77 -29.50 -23.81
C LYS A 28 7.62 -30.43 -24.19
N GLY A 29 6.42 -29.88 -24.36
CA GLY A 29 5.21 -30.62 -24.71
C GLY A 29 4.43 -31.19 -23.52
N LYS A 30 4.93 -31.06 -22.28
CA LYS A 30 4.18 -31.46 -21.09
C LYS A 30 3.26 -30.35 -20.59
N ARG A 31 2.10 -30.75 -20.06
CA ARG A 31 1.16 -29.85 -19.38
C ARG A 31 1.46 -29.79 -17.88
N TYR A 32 1.34 -28.58 -17.34
CA TYR A 32 1.52 -28.28 -15.93
C TYR A 32 0.34 -27.46 -15.40
N ARG A 33 -0.02 -27.67 -14.13
CA ARG A 33 -0.98 -26.86 -13.39
C ARG A 33 -0.27 -26.16 -12.22
N LEU A 34 -0.63 -24.91 -11.98
CA LEU A 34 -0.24 -24.20 -10.76
C LEU A 34 -1.31 -24.43 -9.69
N VAL A 35 -0.89 -24.76 -8.48
CA VAL A 35 -1.75 -24.97 -7.31
C VAL A 35 -1.34 -23.97 -6.23
N CYS A 36 -2.31 -23.39 -5.53
CA CYS A 36 -2.09 -22.45 -4.43
C CYS A 36 -2.69 -22.99 -3.12
N GLU A 37 -1.97 -22.79 -2.02
CA GLU A 37 -2.41 -23.06 -0.64
C GLU A 37 -2.26 -21.74 0.15
N PRO A 38 -3.33 -21.04 0.58
CA PRO A 38 -4.75 -21.35 0.42
C PRO A 38 -5.26 -21.31 -1.02
N GLU A 39 -6.47 -21.83 -1.22
CA GLU A 39 -7.15 -21.89 -2.52
C GLU A 39 -7.29 -20.50 -3.16
N ALA A 40 -7.01 -20.43 -4.46
CA ALA A 40 -6.95 -19.20 -5.24
C ALA A 40 -7.54 -19.43 -6.64
N GLU A 41 -8.10 -18.39 -7.24
CA GLU A 41 -8.52 -18.43 -8.64
C GLU A 41 -7.29 -18.28 -9.54
N ILE A 42 -7.03 -19.29 -10.39
CA ILE A 42 -5.82 -19.40 -11.20
C ILE A 42 -6.20 -19.44 -12.68
N THR A 43 -5.60 -18.56 -13.48
CA THR A 43 -5.89 -18.45 -14.93
C THR A 43 -4.60 -18.39 -15.75
N PRO A 44 -4.39 -19.28 -16.74
CA PRO A 44 -5.19 -20.48 -17.05
C PRO A 44 -5.00 -21.57 -15.99
N GLU A 45 -5.97 -22.48 -15.87
CA GLU A 45 -5.88 -23.65 -14.99
C GLU A 45 -4.71 -24.58 -15.37
N GLU A 46 -4.47 -24.75 -16.67
CA GLU A 46 -3.37 -25.56 -17.20
C GLU A 46 -2.56 -24.81 -18.25
N ILE A 47 -1.28 -25.16 -18.38
CA ILE A 47 -0.39 -24.64 -19.41
C ILE A 47 0.52 -25.72 -19.98
N GLU A 48 0.63 -25.79 -21.31
CA GLU A 48 1.66 -26.60 -21.98
C GLU A 48 3.00 -25.86 -21.98
N PHE A 49 4.07 -26.52 -21.52
CA PHE A 49 5.41 -25.97 -21.59
C PHE A 49 5.97 -26.11 -23.00
N VAL A 50 5.86 -25.03 -23.78
CA VAL A 50 6.38 -24.93 -25.14
C VAL A 50 7.63 -24.05 -25.21
N ASP A 51 8.33 -24.14 -26.33
CA ASP A 51 9.54 -23.36 -26.58
C ASP A 51 9.21 -21.87 -26.76
N GLY A 52 9.65 -21.05 -25.79
CA GLY A 52 9.37 -19.62 -25.76
C GLY A 52 9.94 -18.82 -26.93
N SER A 53 10.83 -19.38 -27.75
CA SER A 53 11.29 -18.76 -29.00
C SER A 53 10.21 -18.70 -30.08
N LEU A 54 9.22 -19.60 -30.03
CA LEU A 54 8.12 -19.68 -30.99
C LEU A 54 6.96 -18.74 -30.63
N LEU A 55 6.90 -18.26 -29.38
CA LEU A 55 5.82 -17.43 -28.89
C LEU A 55 6.13 -15.93 -29.05
N LYS A 56 5.26 -15.20 -29.77
CA LYS A 56 5.32 -13.73 -29.86
C LYS A 56 5.12 -13.03 -28.51
N LEU A 57 4.60 -13.75 -27.51
CA LEU A 57 4.27 -13.27 -26.17
C LEU A 57 4.70 -14.32 -25.16
N LYS A 58 5.42 -13.93 -24.10
CA LYS A 58 5.70 -14.85 -22.99
C LYS A 58 4.39 -15.20 -22.28
N SER A 59 4.08 -16.49 -22.19
CA SER A 59 2.97 -17.00 -21.39
C SER A 59 3.19 -16.69 -19.91
N TYR A 60 2.09 -16.48 -19.18
CA TYR A 60 2.07 -16.21 -17.76
C TYR A 60 0.83 -16.86 -17.14
N ILE A 61 0.81 -16.95 -15.82
CA ILE A 61 -0.34 -17.41 -15.03
C ILE A 61 -0.72 -16.26 -14.10
N GLU A 62 -2.01 -15.93 -14.04
CA GLU A 62 -2.59 -15.01 -13.08
C GLU A 62 -3.09 -15.82 -11.88
N VAL A 63 -2.85 -15.32 -10.67
CA VAL A 63 -3.33 -15.91 -9.40
C VAL A 63 -4.06 -14.82 -8.62
N TYR A 64 -5.31 -15.08 -8.27
CA TYR A 64 -6.21 -14.17 -7.58
C TYR A 64 -6.52 -14.72 -6.19
N LEU A 65 -6.16 -13.95 -5.17
CA LEU A 65 -6.27 -14.28 -3.75
C LEU A 65 -7.12 -13.21 -3.05
N GLU A 66 -8.04 -13.63 -2.18
CA GLU A 66 -8.91 -12.70 -1.44
C GLU A 66 -8.20 -12.03 -0.25
N LYS A 67 -7.25 -12.72 0.38
CA LYS A 67 -6.44 -12.23 1.50
C LYS A 67 -4.93 -12.27 1.20
N PRO A 68 -4.15 -11.29 1.66
CA PRO A 68 -2.69 -11.23 1.46
C PRO A 68 -1.90 -12.05 2.50
N ASP A 69 -2.45 -13.17 2.97
CA ASP A 69 -1.80 -14.05 3.92
C ASP A 69 -0.62 -14.81 3.26
N ASP A 70 0.30 -15.35 4.09
CA ASP A 70 1.36 -16.27 3.66
C ASP A 70 0.78 -17.43 2.81
N PHE A 71 1.13 -17.50 1.51
CA PHE A 71 0.63 -18.54 0.60
C PHE A 71 1.75 -19.36 -0.04
N THR A 72 1.41 -20.56 -0.52
CA THR A 72 2.36 -21.48 -1.13
C THR A 72 1.92 -21.86 -2.54
N LEU A 73 2.77 -21.59 -3.52
CA LEU A 73 2.57 -22.01 -4.91
C LEU A 73 3.33 -23.30 -5.19
N SER A 74 2.65 -24.26 -5.81
CA SER A 74 3.22 -25.53 -6.27
C SER A 74 2.91 -25.70 -7.76
N LEU A 75 3.93 -25.91 -8.59
CA LEU A 75 3.77 -26.26 -10.00
C LEU A 75 3.82 -27.79 -10.12
N VAL A 76 2.76 -28.38 -10.66
CA VAL A 76 2.56 -29.83 -10.73
C VAL A 76 2.49 -30.28 -12.19
N GLU A 77 3.16 -31.38 -12.52
CA GLU A 77 3.10 -32.03 -13.83
C GLU A 77 1.87 -32.94 -13.94
N LEU A 78 0.99 -32.69 -14.91
CA LEU A 78 -0.32 -33.35 -14.99
C LEU A 78 -0.27 -34.87 -15.25
N GLU A 79 0.75 -35.36 -15.93
CA GLU A 79 0.87 -36.79 -16.27
C GLU A 79 1.35 -37.67 -15.12
N SER A 80 2.10 -37.09 -14.18
CA SER A 80 2.78 -37.81 -13.10
C SER A 80 2.39 -37.34 -11.69
N ASP A 81 1.51 -36.33 -11.61
CA ASP A 81 1.13 -35.56 -10.41
C ASP A 81 2.35 -35.07 -9.59
N ALA A 82 3.51 -34.97 -10.25
CA ALA A 82 4.76 -34.63 -9.60
C ALA A 82 4.88 -33.12 -9.44
N THR A 83 5.05 -32.66 -8.20
CA THR A 83 5.46 -31.28 -7.93
C THR A 83 6.89 -31.06 -8.47
N VAL A 84 7.05 -30.16 -9.42
CA VAL A 84 8.35 -29.84 -10.07
C VAL A 84 8.99 -28.57 -9.51
N TRP A 85 8.20 -27.72 -8.87
CA TRP A 85 8.62 -26.52 -8.16
C TRP A 85 7.61 -26.20 -7.06
N LYS A 86 8.07 -25.80 -5.88
CA LYS A 86 7.24 -25.32 -4.77
C LYS A 86 7.93 -24.11 -4.13
N ALA A 87 7.20 -23.04 -3.87
CA ALA A 87 7.68 -21.88 -3.15
C ALA A 87 6.61 -21.38 -2.19
N LYS A 88 6.98 -21.19 -0.93
CA LYS A 88 6.19 -20.37 -0.01
C LYS A 88 6.57 -18.91 -0.24
N LEU A 89 5.55 -18.06 -0.37
CA LEU A 89 5.67 -16.62 -0.55
C LEU A 89 4.97 -15.95 0.63
N ARG A 90 5.66 -15.00 1.25
CA ARG A 90 5.20 -14.21 2.40
C ARG A 90 4.85 -12.80 1.96
N GLU A 91 4.13 -12.06 2.80
CA GLU A 91 3.84 -10.65 2.57
C GLU A 91 5.11 -9.83 2.24
N SER A 92 6.22 -10.11 2.93
CA SER A 92 7.54 -9.50 2.70
C SER A 92 8.15 -9.78 1.32
N ASP A 93 7.76 -10.89 0.68
CA ASP A 93 8.40 -11.38 -0.55
C ASP A 93 7.85 -10.69 -1.80
N TRP A 94 6.69 -10.03 -1.69
CA TRP A 94 6.09 -9.22 -2.75
C TRP A 94 5.94 -7.73 -2.40
N ILE A 95 6.03 -7.32 -1.12
CA ILE A 95 6.13 -5.89 -0.76
C ILE A 95 7.59 -5.42 -0.83
N HIS A 96 8.08 -5.15 -2.04
CA HIS A 96 9.39 -4.54 -2.25
C HIS A 96 9.35 -3.01 -2.15
N TYR A 97 9.96 -2.49 -1.09
CA TYR A 97 9.83 -1.09 -0.66
C TYR A 97 10.57 -0.04 -1.51
N ASP A 98 11.33 -0.44 -2.54
CA ASP A 98 12.41 0.41 -3.07
C ASP A 98 12.47 0.56 -4.61
N GLN A 99 11.33 0.55 -5.30
CA GLN A 99 11.28 0.92 -6.73
C GLN A 99 11.27 2.45 -6.99
N ASN A 100 11.21 3.28 -5.94
CA ASN A 100 11.07 4.73 -6.06
C ASN A 100 12.38 5.53 -5.99
N LYS A 101 13.52 4.92 -6.35
CA LYS A 101 14.85 5.58 -6.39
C LYS A 101 15.42 5.84 -7.79
N ASN A 102 14.62 5.66 -8.86
CA ASN A 102 15.16 5.58 -10.23
C ASN A 102 14.65 6.61 -11.26
N GLU A 103 14.19 7.80 -10.83
CA GLU A 103 13.97 8.95 -11.74
C GLU A 103 14.55 10.28 -11.24
N GLN A 104 15.84 10.32 -10.85
CA GLN A 104 16.56 11.61 -10.79
C GLN A 104 18.07 11.58 -11.11
N LYS A 105 18.49 10.69 -12.01
CA LYS A 105 19.80 10.83 -12.70
C LYS A 105 19.64 11.62 -14.00
N ARG A 106 19.67 12.96 -13.90
CA ARG A 106 19.96 13.86 -15.04
C ARG A 106 21.22 14.67 -14.79
N SER A 107 22.36 14.11 -15.17
CA SER A 107 23.64 14.81 -15.22
C SER A 107 23.95 15.26 -16.65
N ALA A 108 23.76 16.55 -16.97
CA ALA A 108 24.30 17.20 -18.17
C ALA A 108 24.31 18.75 -18.07
N VAL A 109 25.37 19.29 -17.44
CA VAL A 109 26.25 20.31 -18.03
C VAL A 109 25.60 21.51 -18.80
N SER A 110 25.49 22.67 -18.13
CA SER A 110 26.28 23.91 -18.40
C SER A 110 25.61 25.31 -18.55
N VAL A 111 26.42 26.33 -18.17
CA VAL A 111 26.43 27.78 -18.52
C VAL A 111 25.44 28.80 -17.86
N LYS A 112 25.92 29.40 -16.76
CA LYS A 112 26.06 30.86 -16.41
C LYS A 112 25.00 31.93 -16.82
N LYS A 113 24.79 32.88 -15.86
CA LYS A 113 24.16 34.23 -15.93
C LYS A 113 22.61 34.24 -15.87
N ARG A 114 21.92 35.20 -15.22
CA ARG A 114 22.31 36.41 -14.43
C ARG A 114 21.14 36.80 -13.50
N LYS A 115 21.39 37.48 -12.37
CA LYS A 115 20.36 38.24 -11.62
C LYS A 115 19.90 39.47 -12.43
N PRO A 116 18.69 40.00 -12.16
CA PRO A 116 18.62 41.31 -11.48
C PRO A 116 17.60 41.31 -10.30
N ALA A 117 17.38 42.47 -9.67
CA ALA A 117 16.55 42.62 -8.48
C ALA A 117 15.88 44.02 -8.39
N ILE A 118 14.88 44.14 -7.49
CA ILE A 118 14.30 45.35 -6.86
C ILE A 118 13.23 46.16 -7.63
N SER A 119 11.99 46.12 -7.10
CA SER A 119 11.12 47.25 -6.68
C SER A 119 9.76 46.66 -6.20
N ILE A 120 9.43 46.54 -4.90
CA ILE A 120 8.92 47.54 -3.93
C ILE A 120 7.47 48.02 -4.24
N LEU A 121 6.65 48.22 -3.19
CA LEU A 121 5.18 48.52 -3.08
C LEU A 121 4.26 47.26 -3.04
N GLU A 122 3.33 47.03 -2.08
CA GLU A 122 2.87 47.74 -0.85
C GLU A 122 2.54 46.75 0.31
N GLU A 123 2.49 47.26 1.56
CA GLU A 123 2.04 46.59 2.79
C GLU A 123 0.83 47.35 3.41
N ASP A 124 0.22 46.82 4.49
CA ASP A 124 -1.00 47.29 5.21
C ASP A 124 -2.34 47.22 4.41
N GLU A 125 -3.54 47.01 4.97
CA GLU A 125 -4.05 46.72 6.34
C GLU A 125 -4.91 45.42 6.26
N LEU A 126 -5.48 44.75 7.30
CA LEU A 126 -5.63 44.98 8.75
C LEU A 126 -5.82 43.62 9.46
N CYS A 127 -5.73 43.59 10.79
CA CYS A 127 -6.09 42.44 11.65
C CYS A 127 -7.39 42.67 12.44
N SER A 128 -8.21 41.62 12.66
CA SER A 128 -9.12 41.49 13.82
C SER A 128 -9.71 40.06 13.89
N LYS A 129 -9.93 39.41 15.05
CA LYS A 129 -9.75 39.79 16.47
C LYS A 129 -9.47 38.55 17.35
N LYS A 130 -8.69 38.73 18.43
CA LYS A 130 -8.28 37.68 19.41
C LYS A 130 -9.36 37.31 20.44
N GLN A 131 -9.24 36.10 21.01
CA GLN A 131 -9.16 35.76 22.46
C GLN A 131 -8.73 34.27 22.52
N LYS A 132 -7.63 33.77 23.09
CA LYS A 132 -6.59 34.16 24.09
C LYS A 132 -6.95 34.06 25.58
N THR A 133 -6.58 32.89 26.16
CA THR A 133 -5.88 32.69 27.44
C THR A 133 -5.07 31.38 27.28
N GLY A 134 -3.74 31.35 27.36
CA GLY A 134 -2.93 31.29 28.60
C GLY A 134 -2.78 29.82 29.03
N ASN A 135 -1.60 29.17 29.04
CA ASN A 135 -0.30 29.63 29.53
C ASN A 135 0.92 29.02 28.80
N THR A 136 2.09 29.60 29.04
CA THR A 136 3.40 29.13 28.59
C THR A 136 3.78 27.78 29.21
N ALA A 137 4.08 26.79 28.38
CA ALA A 137 4.98 25.69 28.71
C ALA A 137 5.78 25.36 27.45
N ASP A 138 7.11 25.34 27.57
CA ASP A 138 8.01 24.94 26.49
C ASP A 138 7.95 23.41 26.37
N GLY A 139 7.17 22.94 25.40
CA GLY A 139 6.84 21.53 25.24
C GLY A 139 6.43 21.27 23.80
N ILE A 140 6.96 20.18 23.23
CA ILE A 140 6.77 19.80 21.83
C ILE A 140 5.27 19.70 21.57
N ALA A 141 4.71 20.68 20.85
CA ALA A 141 3.29 20.73 20.54
C ALA A 141 2.95 19.59 19.57
N THR A 142 2.48 18.47 20.11
CA THR A 142 2.04 17.30 19.35
C THR A 142 0.86 17.69 18.48
N LYS A 143 1.07 17.68 17.15
CA LYS A 143 0.07 18.16 16.20
C LYS A 143 -1.05 17.13 16.09
N ILE A 144 -2.26 17.55 16.46
CA ILE A 144 -3.50 16.80 16.23
C ILE A 144 -3.69 16.61 14.72
N LEU A 145 -4.15 15.42 14.31
CA LEU A 145 -4.36 15.07 12.91
C LEU A 145 -5.50 15.90 12.30
N THR A 146 -5.17 16.62 11.23
CA THR A 146 -6.14 17.37 10.42
C THR A 146 -7.01 16.42 9.58
N ASP A 147 -8.19 16.87 9.17
CA ASP A 147 -9.10 16.07 8.33
C ASP A 147 -8.46 15.64 7.00
N GLN A 148 -7.61 16.50 6.42
CA GLN A 148 -6.85 16.16 5.21
C GLN A 148 -5.86 15.01 5.44
N GLN A 149 -5.17 15.00 6.58
CA GLN A 149 -4.26 13.92 6.96
C GLN A 149 -5.04 12.62 7.24
N LEU A 150 -6.15 12.69 7.99
CA LEU A 150 -7.03 11.54 8.20
C LEU A 150 -7.60 10.98 6.90
N MET A 151 -7.96 11.84 5.94
CA MET A 151 -8.46 11.42 4.62
C MET A 151 -7.38 10.77 3.76
N VAL A 152 -6.12 11.24 3.84
CA VAL A 152 -4.98 10.55 3.20
C VAL A 152 -4.78 9.17 3.82
N ILE A 153 -4.79 9.07 5.15
CA ILE A 153 -4.67 7.80 5.87
C ILE A 153 -5.83 6.86 5.53
N ALA A 154 -7.08 7.35 5.51
CA ALA A 154 -8.29 6.59 5.17
C ALA A 154 -8.21 5.93 3.78
N LYS A 155 -7.54 6.56 2.81
CA LYS A 155 -7.34 6.00 1.46
C LYS A 155 -6.30 4.87 1.42
N LEU A 156 -5.40 4.80 2.40
CA LEU A 156 -4.40 3.73 2.56
C LEU A 156 -4.95 2.51 3.29
N PHE A 157 -6.04 2.66 4.04
CA PHE A 157 -6.73 1.56 4.70
C PHE A 157 -7.31 0.56 3.68
N GLY A 158 -6.95 -0.72 3.83
CA GLY A 158 -7.37 -1.81 2.95
C GLY A 158 -8.80 -2.31 3.20
N ARG A 159 -9.10 -3.55 2.78
CA ARG A 159 -10.41 -4.21 3.02
C ARG A 159 -10.64 -4.50 4.52
N GLN A 160 -9.57 -4.79 5.26
CA GLN A 160 -9.58 -5.10 6.70
C GLN A 160 -9.78 -3.87 7.62
N TRP A 161 -10.15 -2.71 7.08
CA TRP A 161 -10.33 -1.48 7.86
C TRP A 161 -11.32 -1.63 9.03
N ARG A 162 -12.29 -2.53 8.92
CA ARG A 162 -13.27 -2.86 9.97
C ARG A 162 -12.62 -3.64 11.12
N GLU A 163 -11.80 -4.63 10.80
CA GLU A 163 -11.04 -5.42 11.78
C GLU A 163 -10.09 -4.51 12.56
N ILE A 164 -9.32 -3.67 11.85
CA ILE A 164 -8.42 -2.69 12.46
C ILE A 164 -9.18 -1.63 13.28
N ALA A 165 -10.37 -1.20 12.84
CA ALA A 165 -11.20 -0.27 13.61
C ALA A 165 -11.60 -0.84 14.97
N ILE A 166 -11.97 -2.12 15.02
CA ILE A 166 -12.36 -2.80 16.27
C ILE A 166 -11.12 -3.10 17.12
N GLU A 167 -10.12 -3.80 16.57
CA GLU A 167 -8.97 -4.30 17.33
C GLU A 167 -8.01 -3.19 17.77
N CYS A 168 -7.68 -2.25 16.87
CA CYS A 168 -6.65 -1.24 17.09
C CYS A 168 -7.22 0.12 17.52
N LEU A 169 -8.33 0.53 16.90
CA LEU A 169 -8.97 1.81 17.19
C LEU A 169 -10.10 1.70 18.23
N GLN A 170 -10.37 0.50 18.76
CA GLN A 170 -11.32 0.25 19.86
C GLN A 170 -12.71 0.84 19.56
N MET A 171 -13.14 0.72 18.31
CA MET A 171 -14.44 1.20 17.83
C MET A 171 -15.52 0.18 18.14
N GLU A 172 -16.69 0.64 18.61
CA GLU A 172 -17.84 -0.25 18.79
C GLU A 172 -18.38 -0.71 17.44
N MET A 173 -18.81 -1.97 17.35
CA MET A 173 -19.45 -2.50 16.13
C MET A 173 -20.66 -1.65 15.71
N LYS A 174 -21.44 -1.18 16.69
CA LYS A 174 -22.57 -0.26 16.48
C LYS A 174 -22.17 1.03 15.78
N ASP A 175 -20.99 1.57 16.09
CA ASP A 175 -20.50 2.80 15.45
C ASP A 175 -20.13 2.55 13.99
N ILE A 176 -19.53 1.39 13.71
CA ILE A 176 -19.14 0.96 12.37
C ILE A 176 -20.39 0.69 11.51
N GLU A 177 -21.42 0.07 12.09
CA GLU A 177 -22.73 -0.16 11.46
C GLU A 177 -23.47 1.16 11.20
N GLN A 178 -23.50 2.08 12.18
CA GLN A 178 -24.08 3.42 12.04
C GLN A 178 -23.40 4.21 10.90
N ILE A 179 -22.07 4.18 10.83
CA ILE A 179 -21.31 4.84 9.76
C ILE A 179 -21.63 4.22 8.38
N GLN A 180 -21.73 2.89 8.29
CA GLN A 180 -22.10 2.21 7.04
C GLN A 180 -23.55 2.45 6.61
N ALA A 181 -24.46 2.69 7.56
CA ALA A 181 -25.86 3.03 7.26
C ALA A 181 -26.05 4.51 6.85
N THR A 182 -25.07 5.38 7.14
CA THR A 182 -25.14 6.83 6.86
C THR A 182 -24.30 7.28 5.67
N GLU A 183 -23.28 6.51 5.29
CA GLU A 183 -22.32 6.86 4.24
C GLU A 183 -22.07 5.67 3.31
N GLU A 184 -22.13 5.88 2.00
CA GLU A 184 -21.93 4.85 0.98
C GLU A 184 -20.46 4.76 0.52
N GLU A 185 -19.71 5.88 0.52
CA GLU A 185 -18.32 5.86 0.05
C GLU A 185 -17.41 5.19 1.10
N VAL A 186 -16.84 4.04 0.75
CA VAL A 186 -15.97 3.25 1.63
C VAL A 186 -14.74 4.05 2.15
N ASN A 187 -14.22 5.03 1.41
CA ASN A 187 -13.13 5.87 1.94
C ASN A 187 -13.65 6.92 2.94
N MET A 188 -14.86 7.43 2.74
CA MET A 188 -15.52 8.32 3.68
C MET A 188 -15.90 7.57 4.97
N GLN A 189 -16.39 6.32 4.87
CA GLN A 189 -16.61 5.44 6.04
C GLN A 189 -15.32 5.28 6.89
N LYS A 190 -14.18 5.00 6.24
CA LYS A 190 -12.87 4.90 6.91
C LYS A 190 -12.44 6.22 7.53
N PHE A 191 -12.64 7.34 6.84
CA PHE A 191 -12.37 8.68 7.37
C PHE A 191 -13.23 9.00 8.59
N LEU A 192 -14.53 8.68 8.56
CA LEU A 192 -15.45 8.90 9.68
C LEU A 192 -15.06 8.08 10.91
N VAL A 193 -14.61 6.83 10.72
CA VAL A 193 -14.02 6.04 11.80
C VAL A 193 -12.76 6.69 12.38
N LEU A 194 -11.86 7.17 11.54
CA LEU A 194 -10.63 7.83 11.98
C LEU A 194 -10.90 9.18 12.66
N SER A 195 -11.90 9.95 12.21
CA SER A 195 -12.36 11.16 12.91
C SER A 195 -12.91 10.78 14.27
N LYS A 196 -13.85 9.83 14.33
CA LYS A 196 -14.46 9.42 15.60
C LYS A 196 -13.45 8.86 16.60
N TRP A 197 -12.42 8.16 16.13
CA TRP A 197 -11.25 7.79 16.94
C TRP A 197 -10.52 9.03 17.48
N ARG A 198 -10.15 9.98 16.61
CA ARG A 198 -9.47 11.24 17.00
C ARG A 198 -10.29 12.03 18.01
N ASP A 199 -11.60 12.15 17.77
CA ASP A 199 -12.50 12.98 18.55
C ASP A 199 -12.73 12.38 19.95
N ARG A 200 -12.69 11.04 20.07
CA ARG A 200 -12.66 10.31 21.35
C ARG A 200 -11.32 10.48 22.10
N GLU A 201 -10.22 10.50 21.36
CA GLU A 201 -8.84 10.61 21.88
C GLU A 201 -8.43 12.06 22.19
N GLN A 202 -9.26 13.05 21.82
CA GLN A 202 -9.13 14.48 22.15
C GLN A 202 -7.71 15.04 21.86
N SER A 203 -6.98 15.47 22.89
CA SER A 203 -5.62 16.03 22.79
C SER A 203 -4.57 15.01 22.31
N ASN A 204 -4.85 13.72 22.45
CA ASN A 204 -3.96 12.65 22.02
C ASN A 204 -4.21 12.22 20.57
N GLY A 205 -5.20 12.77 19.86
CA GLY A 205 -5.59 12.47 18.47
C GLY A 205 -4.52 12.85 17.41
N THR A 206 -3.32 12.34 17.58
CA THR A 206 -2.05 12.74 16.95
C THR A 206 -1.53 11.61 16.07
N ALA A 207 -0.61 11.92 15.16
CA ALA A 207 0.00 10.93 14.29
C ALA A 207 0.78 9.85 15.07
N GLU A 208 1.42 10.21 16.19
CA GLU A 208 2.15 9.25 17.02
C GLU A 208 1.20 8.29 17.76
N ALA A 209 0.11 8.79 18.35
CA ALA A 209 -0.88 7.93 19.00
C ALA A 209 -1.52 6.95 18.00
N LEU A 210 -1.90 7.45 16.82
CA LEU A 210 -2.45 6.60 15.76
C LEU A 210 -1.42 5.58 15.26
N TYR A 211 -0.14 5.94 15.14
CA TYR A 211 0.94 5.01 14.82
C TYR A 211 1.06 3.90 15.87
N ARG A 212 1.04 4.25 17.17
CA ARG A 212 1.13 3.28 18.27
C ARG A 212 -0.07 2.33 18.32
N SER A 213 -1.28 2.80 18.03
CA SER A 213 -2.46 1.93 17.92
C SER A 213 -2.38 0.96 16.73
N LEU A 214 -1.72 1.38 15.64
CA LEU A 214 -1.75 0.67 14.36
C LEU A 214 -0.50 -0.18 14.06
N CYS A 215 0.58 -0.06 14.83
CA CYS A 215 1.90 -0.59 14.49
C CYS A 215 1.98 -2.11 14.29
N GLU A 216 1.05 -2.89 14.88
CA GLU A 216 1.03 -4.36 14.76
C GLU A 216 0.14 -4.89 13.63
N LYS A 217 -0.79 -4.08 13.10
CA LYS A 217 -1.89 -4.56 12.23
C LYS A 217 -2.16 -3.73 10.98
N ALA A 218 -1.68 -2.49 10.90
CA ALA A 218 -1.84 -1.66 9.71
C ALA A 218 -0.74 -1.95 8.68
N SER A 219 -1.06 -1.70 7.40
CA SER A 219 -0.06 -1.76 6.34
C SER A 219 1.06 -0.75 6.58
N TYR A 220 2.28 -1.09 6.16
CA TYR A 220 3.43 -0.19 6.27
C TYR A 220 3.13 1.18 5.61
N GLU A 221 2.39 1.22 4.50
CA GLU A 221 2.00 2.48 3.83
C GLU A 221 1.31 3.47 4.81
N ILE A 222 0.45 2.97 5.72
CA ILE A 222 -0.19 3.78 6.78
C ILE A 222 0.85 4.21 7.83
N LEU A 223 1.69 3.28 8.29
CA LEU A 223 2.70 3.56 9.31
C LEU A 223 3.74 4.59 8.85
N GLN A 224 4.16 4.53 7.58
CA GLN A 224 5.07 5.50 6.99
C GLN A 224 4.41 6.88 6.83
N ALA A 225 3.15 6.94 6.40
CA ALA A 225 2.39 8.19 6.32
C ALA A 225 2.27 8.85 7.71
N LEU A 226 1.98 8.06 8.74
CA LEU A 226 1.92 8.52 10.12
C LEU A 226 3.28 8.97 10.65
N GLN A 227 4.35 8.23 10.38
CA GLN A 227 5.70 8.57 10.81
C GLN A 227 6.17 9.89 10.18
N GLY A 228 5.90 10.12 8.88
CA GLY A 228 6.21 11.38 8.20
C GLY A 228 5.34 12.57 8.63
N ILE A 229 4.22 12.34 9.32
CA ILE A 229 3.41 13.40 9.95
C ILE A 229 3.87 13.67 11.39
N ALA A 230 4.26 12.62 12.13
CA ALA A 230 4.75 12.71 13.51
C ALA A 230 6.16 13.30 13.60
N PHE A 231 7.03 12.96 12.64
CA PHE A 231 8.44 13.35 12.60
C PHE A 231 8.79 13.93 11.21
N PRO A 232 8.39 15.19 10.92
CA PRO A 232 8.63 15.86 9.64
C PRO A 232 10.07 16.33 9.43
#